data_AF-A0A4R4QVB6-F1
#
_entry.id   AF-A0A4R4QVB6-F1
#
_cell.length_a   1.000
_cell.length_b   1.000
_cell.length_c   1.000
_cell.angle_alpha   90.00
_cell.angle_beta   90.00
_cell.angle_gamma   90.00
#
_symmetry.space_group_name_H-M   'P 1'
#
loop_
_entity.id
_entity.type
_entity.pdbx_description
1 polymer ?
#
loop_
_entity_poly.entity_id
_entity_poly.type
_entity_poly.pdbx_seq_one_letter_code
_entity_poly.pdbx_strand_id
1 'polypeptide(L)'
;MSHIEMVTGELRALMTGVEKAQGLAGAADSQAQQVTLRAAGAGFAVVAAGMARVRGAIASIQGGLGGLAGSIGEATKMTAAVAREATPQETIRGLVPVQDRVDSARDAAAAVIAQVGEARQLAAVVLQGGQPGPLLQSLESIKQVLVSVVQRANSARQAVEVAVAEARQLGSGN
;
A
#
# COMPACT_ATOMS: atom_id res chain seq x y z
N MET A 1 -18.50 -18.33 -10.23
CA MET A 1 -17.27 -17.51 -10.16
C MET A 1 -16.18 -18.41 -9.63
N SER A 2 -15.06 -18.53 -10.34
CA SER A 2 -13.92 -19.38 -9.94
C SER A 2 -13.13 -18.71 -8.80
N HIS A 3 -12.48 -19.50 -7.95
CA HIS A 3 -11.59 -18.98 -6.90
C HIS A 3 -10.45 -18.12 -7.45
N ILE A 4 -9.93 -18.45 -8.64
CA ILE A 4 -8.93 -17.63 -9.32
C ILE A 4 -9.48 -16.25 -9.68
N GLU A 5 -10.76 -16.17 -10.08
CA GLU A 5 -11.42 -14.90 -10.36
C GLU A 5 -11.60 -14.08 -9.08
N MET A 6 -11.91 -14.74 -7.96
CA MET A 6 -12.00 -14.10 -6.64
C MET A 6 -10.65 -13.53 -6.20
N VAL A 7 -9.57 -14.34 -6.25
CA VAL A 7 -8.20 -13.88 -5.93
C VAL A 7 -7.80 -12.71 -6.83
N THR A 8 -8.07 -12.78 -8.13
CA THR A 8 -7.80 -11.69 -9.07
C THR A 8 -8.57 -10.41 -8.71
N GLY A 9 -9.83 -10.53 -8.30
CA GLY A 9 -10.64 -9.41 -7.85
C GLY A 9 -10.08 -8.74 -6.59
N GLU A 10 -9.65 -9.54 -5.61
CA GLU A 10 -9.00 -9.06 -4.39
C GLU A 10 -7.69 -8.31 -4.68
N LEU A 11 -6.83 -8.88 -5.54
CA LEU A 11 -5.56 -8.26 -5.95
C LEU A 11 -5.76 -6.95 -6.72
N ARG A 12 -6.77 -6.87 -7.58
CA ARG A 12 -7.10 -5.63 -8.29
C ARG A 12 -7.54 -4.53 -7.33
N ALA A 13 -8.42 -4.86 -6.37
CA ALA A 13 -8.87 -3.91 -5.36
C ALA A 13 -7.73 -3.45 -4.43
N LEU A 14 -6.80 -4.35 -4.10
CA LEU A 14 -5.54 -3.99 -3.42
C LEU A 14 -4.77 -2.93 -4.21
N MET A 15 -4.53 -3.18 -5.51
CA MET A 15 -3.80 -2.26 -6.37
C MET A 15 -4.48 -0.87 -6.41
N THR A 16 -5.80 -0.81 -6.57
CA THR A 16 -6.55 0.46 -6.56
C THR A 16 -6.37 1.23 -5.25
N GLY A 17 -6.32 0.53 -4.10
CA GLY A 17 -6.02 1.17 -2.81
C GLY A 17 -4.62 1.77 -2.77
N VAL A 18 -3.63 1.08 -3.32
CA VAL A 18 -2.24 1.55 -3.37
C VAL A 18 -2.08 2.74 -4.32
N GLU A 19 -2.69 2.70 -5.51
CA GLU A 19 -2.70 3.82 -6.47
C GLU A 19 -3.33 5.07 -5.83
N LYS A 20 -4.43 4.90 -5.10
CA LYS A 20 -5.06 6.00 -4.34
C LYS A 20 -4.10 6.57 -3.28
N ALA A 21 -3.41 5.71 -2.53
CA ALA A 21 -2.42 6.15 -1.54
C ALA A 21 -1.24 6.89 -2.19
N GLN A 22 -0.77 6.44 -3.36
CA GLN A 22 0.28 7.12 -4.13
C GLN A 22 -0.14 8.50 -4.60
N GLY A 23 -1.36 8.64 -5.13
CA GLY A 23 -1.92 9.95 -5.49
C GLY A 23 -2.00 10.91 -4.31
N LEU A 24 -2.45 10.43 -3.15
CA LEU A 24 -2.49 11.21 -1.92
C LEU A 24 -1.08 11.59 -1.43
N ALA A 25 -0.11 10.70 -1.53
CA ALA A 25 1.29 10.99 -1.17
C ALA A 25 1.92 12.03 -2.11
N GLY A 26 1.60 12.01 -3.41
CA GLY A 26 2.03 13.04 -4.36
C GLY A 26 1.41 14.41 -4.05
N ALA A 27 0.12 14.43 -3.67
CA ALA A 27 -0.54 15.66 -3.24
C ALA A 27 0.06 16.22 -1.93
N ALA A 28 0.37 15.34 -0.97
CA ALA A 28 1.02 15.73 0.27
C ALA A 28 2.41 16.34 0.04
N ASP A 29 3.23 15.77 -0.86
CA ASP A 29 4.54 16.36 -1.20
C ASP A 29 4.40 17.74 -1.84
N SER A 30 3.47 17.88 -2.80
CA SER A 30 3.18 19.16 -3.47
C SER A 30 2.78 20.22 -2.45
N GLN A 31 1.94 19.86 -1.47
CA GLN A 31 1.54 20.77 -0.41
C GLN A 31 2.71 21.12 0.52
N ALA A 32 3.51 20.14 0.91
CA ALA A 32 4.70 20.37 1.73
C ALA A 32 5.70 21.32 1.04
N GLN A 33 5.86 21.19 -0.28
CA GLN A 33 6.65 22.12 -1.09
C GLN A 33 6.07 23.54 -1.08
N GLN A 34 4.76 23.71 -1.26
CA GLN A 34 4.12 25.03 -1.19
C GLN A 34 4.29 25.70 0.19
N VAL A 35 4.25 24.92 1.26
CA VAL A 35 4.52 25.43 2.61
C VAL A 35 5.98 25.86 2.74
N THR A 36 6.91 25.05 2.22
CA THR A 36 8.35 25.36 2.21
C THR A 36 8.62 26.70 1.51
N LEU A 37 8.07 26.91 0.31
CA LEU A 37 8.26 28.12 -0.48
C LEU A 37 7.67 29.37 0.21
N ARG A 38 6.47 29.24 0.79
CA ARG A 38 5.83 30.33 1.55
C ARG A 38 6.64 30.69 2.80
N ALA A 39 7.09 29.69 3.55
CA ALA A 39 7.92 29.90 4.74
C ALA A 39 9.24 30.60 4.39
N ALA A 40 9.93 30.15 3.33
CA ALA A 40 11.16 30.77 2.86
C ALA A 40 10.94 32.23 2.41
N GLY A 41 9.89 32.49 1.62
CA GLY A 41 9.55 33.84 1.15
C GLY A 41 9.16 34.81 2.27
N ALA A 42 8.63 34.30 3.38
CA ALA A 42 8.28 35.08 4.56
C ALA A 42 9.41 35.17 5.61
N GLY A 43 10.61 34.62 5.33
CA GLY A 43 11.76 34.67 6.24
C GLY A 43 11.75 33.61 7.36
N PHE A 44 10.83 32.65 7.35
CA PHE A 44 10.76 31.55 8.32
C PHE A 44 11.71 30.40 7.95
N ALA A 45 13.01 30.65 7.97
CA ALA A 45 14.04 29.71 7.53
C ALA A 45 14.01 28.35 8.27
N VAL A 46 13.70 28.33 9.56
CA VAL A 46 13.61 27.10 10.37
C VAL A 46 12.45 26.21 9.90
N VAL A 47 11.30 26.82 9.59
CA VAL A 47 10.13 26.08 9.06
C VAL A 47 10.46 25.51 7.69
N ALA A 48 11.08 26.29 6.79
CA ALA A 48 11.49 25.80 5.48
C ALA A 48 12.48 24.62 5.58
N ALA A 49 13.46 24.69 6.47
CA ALA A 49 14.40 23.60 6.73
C ALA A 49 13.72 22.36 7.33
N GLY A 50 12.80 22.56 8.28
CA GLY A 50 11.98 21.48 8.84
C GLY A 50 11.12 20.78 7.79
N MET A 51 10.53 21.56 6.87
CA MET A 51 9.70 21.01 5.80
C MET A 51 10.50 20.19 4.79
N ALA A 52 11.78 20.48 4.56
CA ALA A 52 12.64 19.59 3.77
C ALA A 52 12.72 18.18 4.38
N ARG A 53 12.74 18.05 5.71
CA ARG A 53 12.71 16.75 6.40
C ARG A 53 11.36 16.06 6.25
N VAL A 54 10.26 16.81 6.35
CA VAL A 54 8.90 16.29 6.10
C VAL A 54 8.79 15.73 4.68
N ARG A 55 9.32 16.44 3.67
CA ARG A 55 9.34 15.96 2.29
C ARG A 55 10.19 14.70 2.12
N GLY A 56 11.33 14.59 2.81
CA GLY A 56 12.12 13.35 2.84
C GLY A 56 11.35 12.15 3.41
N ALA A 57 10.54 12.37 4.46
CA ALA A 57 9.65 11.34 5.00
C ALA A 57 8.54 10.96 3.99
N ILE A 58 7.94 11.94 3.30
CA ILE A 58 6.96 11.68 2.23
C ILE A 58 7.57 10.90 1.06
N ALA A 59 8.80 11.23 0.66
CA ALA A 59 9.51 10.47 -0.38
C ALA A 59 9.76 9.01 0.05
N SER A 60 10.06 8.77 1.32
CA SER A 60 10.20 7.42 1.86
C SER A 60 8.88 6.64 1.82
N ILE A 61 7.77 7.30 2.17
CA ILE A 61 6.41 6.75 2.02
C ILE A 61 6.11 6.40 0.56
N GLN A 62 6.41 7.30 -0.38
CA GLN A 62 6.23 7.06 -1.82
C GLN A 62 7.04 5.85 -2.30
N GLY A 63 8.29 5.72 -1.85
CA GLY A 63 9.14 4.55 -2.13
C GLY A 63 8.53 3.25 -1.59
N GLY A 64 8.05 3.26 -0.35
CA GLY A 64 7.36 2.12 0.26
C GLY A 64 6.08 1.72 -0.49
N LEU A 65 5.28 2.70 -0.92
CA LEU A 65 4.10 2.48 -1.76
C LEU A 65 4.47 1.90 -3.14
N GLY A 66 5.60 2.29 -3.70
CA GLY A 66 6.14 1.70 -4.94
C GLY A 66 6.51 0.23 -4.77
N GLY A 67 7.20 -0.12 -3.69
CA GLY A 67 7.53 -1.52 -3.36
C GLY A 67 6.29 -2.38 -3.10
N LEU A 68 5.28 -1.80 -2.44
CA LEU A 68 3.97 -2.42 -2.22
C LEU A 68 3.25 -2.70 -3.55
N ALA A 69 3.16 -1.71 -4.45
CA ALA A 69 2.59 -1.88 -5.78
C ALA A 69 3.32 -2.98 -6.57
N GLY A 70 4.65 -3.02 -6.51
CA GLY A 70 5.46 -4.08 -7.10
C GLY A 70 5.07 -5.47 -6.59
N SER A 71 4.94 -5.63 -5.28
CA SER A 71 4.56 -6.92 -4.66
C SER A 71 3.18 -7.42 -5.10
N ILE A 72 2.19 -6.53 -5.15
CA ILE A 72 0.82 -6.85 -5.62
C ILE A 72 0.81 -7.14 -7.13
N GLY A 73 1.58 -6.38 -7.91
CA GLY A 73 1.70 -6.59 -9.36
C GLY A 73 2.28 -7.96 -9.68
N GLU A 74 3.28 -8.40 -8.93
CA GLU A 74 3.84 -9.75 -9.08
C GLU A 74 2.86 -10.84 -8.63
N ALA A 75 2.14 -10.66 -7.52
CA ALA A 75 1.08 -11.58 -7.10
C ALA A 75 -0.01 -11.74 -8.18
N THR A 76 -0.34 -10.63 -8.85
CA THR A 76 -1.31 -10.59 -9.95
C THR A 76 -0.79 -11.37 -11.16
N LYS A 77 0.47 -11.19 -11.55
CA LYS A 77 1.11 -11.97 -12.63
C LYS A 77 1.14 -13.46 -12.32
N MET A 78 1.51 -13.84 -11.09
CA MET A 78 1.53 -15.24 -10.65
C MET A 78 0.14 -15.88 -10.70
N THR A 79 -0.88 -15.16 -10.23
CA THR A 79 -2.28 -15.64 -10.29
C THR A 79 -2.76 -15.80 -11.73
N ALA A 80 -2.41 -14.85 -12.62
CA ALA A 80 -2.76 -14.92 -14.03
C ALA A 80 -2.07 -16.06 -14.79
N ALA A 81 -0.92 -16.53 -14.30
CA ALA A 81 -0.20 -17.68 -14.87
C ALA A 81 -0.85 -19.03 -14.53
N VAL A 82 -1.77 -19.08 -13.56
CA VAL A 82 -2.55 -20.29 -13.27
C VAL A 82 -3.59 -20.49 -14.38
N ALA A 83 -3.38 -21.50 -15.22
CA ALA A 83 -4.29 -21.82 -16.31
C ALA A 83 -5.70 -22.16 -15.78
N ARG A 84 -6.74 -21.79 -16.52
CA ARG A 84 -8.14 -22.11 -16.16
C ARG A 84 -8.43 -23.61 -16.06
N GLU A 85 -7.67 -24.40 -16.80
CA GLU A 85 -7.75 -25.88 -16.85
C GLU A 85 -6.58 -26.54 -16.10
N ALA A 86 -5.87 -25.78 -15.26
CA ALA A 86 -4.77 -26.32 -14.48
C ALA A 86 -5.25 -27.49 -13.62
N THR A 87 -4.43 -28.54 -13.56
CA THR A 87 -4.66 -29.63 -12.61
C THR A 87 -4.66 -29.10 -11.17
N PRO A 88 -5.27 -29.83 -10.22
CA PRO A 88 -5.26 -29.40 -8.83
C PRO A 88 -3.83 -29.18 -8.28
N GLN A 89 -2.85 -30.01 -8.66
CA GLN A 89 -1.45 -29.84 -8.26
C GLN A 89 -0.81 -28.59 -8.87
N GLU A 90 -1.10 -28.28 -10.14
CA GLU A 90 -0.60 -27.05 -10.79
C GLU A 90 -1.21 -25.79 -10.18
N THR A 91 -2.51 -25.84 -9.83
CA THR A 91 -3.18 -24.74 -9.11
C THR A 91 -2.53 -24.49 -7.76
N ILE A 92 -2.28 -25.54 -6.97
CA ILE A 92 -1.60 -25.42 -5.67
C ILE A 92 -0.20 -24.80 -5.86
N ARG A 93 0.60 -25.33 -6.79
CA ARG A 93 1.95 -24.83 -7.06
C ARG A 93 1.96 -23.37 -7.51
N GLY A 94 0.98 -22.96 -8.31
CA GLY A 94 0.87 -21.59 -8.79
C GLY A 94 0.37 -20.60 -7.74
N LEU A 95 -0.48 -21.03 -6.81
CA LEU A 95 -1.10 -20.16 -5.80
C LEU A 95 -0.31 -20.02 -4.50
N VAL A 96 0.51 -21.01 -4.11
CA VAL A 96 1.33 -20.90 -2.90
C VAL A 96 2.23 -19.65 -2.92
N PRO A 97 2.97 -19.32 -4.00
CA PRO A 97 3.77 -18.10 -4.06
C PRO A 97 2.95 -16.81 -4.02
N VAL A 98 1.67 -16.85 -4.42
CA VAL A 98 0.77 -15.68 -4.35
C VAL A 98 0.51 -15.32 -2.88
N GLN A 99 0.36 -16.33 -2.01
CA GLN A 99 0.17 -16.11 -0.57
C GLN A 99 1.32 -15.33 0.05
N ASP A 100 2.57 -15.73 -0.23
CA ASP A 100 3.77 -15.06 0.27
C ASP A 100 3.85 -13.58 -0.18
N ARG A 101 3.42 -13.30 -1.41
CA ARG A 101 3.39 -11.93 -1.95
C ARG A 101 2.28 -11.08 -1.33
N VAL A 102 1.12 -11.68 -1.04
CA VAL A 102 0.04 -10.99 -0.32
C VAL A 102 0.45 -10.69 1.12
N ASP A 103 1.11 -11.62 1.81
CA ASP A 103 1.65 -11.39 3.16
C ASP A 103 2.72 -10.30 3.15
N SER A 104 3.65 -10.33 2.18
CA SER A 104 4.65 -9.27 2.00
C SER A 104 4.01 -7.90 1.72
N ALA A 105 2.93 -7.86 0.93
CA ALA A 105 2.20 -6.63 0.66
C ALA A 105 1.51 -6.10 1.94
N ARG A 106 0.93 -6.97 2.76
CA ARG A 106 0.34 -6.58 4.05
C ARG A 106 1.38 -5.96 4.98
N ASP A 107 2.54 -6.61 5.11
CA ASP A 107 3.59 -6.18 6.01
C ASP A 107 4.23 -4.86 5.52
N ALA A 108 4.41 -4.70 4.20
CA ALA A 108 4.84 -3.44 3.59
C ALA A 108 3.82 -2.32 3.84
N ALA A 109 2.52 -2.58 3.68
CA ALA A 109 1.48 -1.59 3.98
C ALA A 109 1.49 -1.16 5.46
N ALA A 110 1.69 -2.10 6.39
CA ALA A 110 1.83 -1.81 7.81
C ALA A 110 3.08 -0.95 8.11
N ALA A 111 4.20 -1.24 7.47
CA ALA A 111 5.41 -0.41 7.58
C ALA A 111 5.19 1.02 7.08
N VAL A 112 4.50 1.18 5.94
CA VAL A 112 4.17 2.52 5.40
C VAL A 112 3.22 3.26 6.34
N ILE A 113 2.26 2.58 6.98
CA ILE A 113 1.39 3.20 8.02
C ILE A 113 2.22 3.81 9.15
N ALA A 114 3.25 3.10 9.62
CA ALA A 114 4.14 3.61 10.66
C ALA A 114 4.91 4.85 10.18
N GLN A 115 5.47 4.81 8.98
CA GLN A 115 6.16 5.95 8.35
C GLN A 115 5.25 7.18 8.19
N VAL A 116 3.98 6.98 7.82
CA VAL A 116 2.98 8.06 7.76
C VAL A 116 2.75 8.68 9.13
N GLY A 117 2.70 7.86 10.19
CA GLY A 117 2.61 8.34 11.57
C GLY A 117 3.80 9.22 11.97
N GLU A 118 5.01 8.79 11.64
CA GLU A 118 6.25 9.54 11.88
C GLU A 118 6.27 10.86 11.10
N ALA A 119 5.92 10.83 9.81
CA ALA A 119 5.83 12.02 8.97
C ALA A 119 4.81 13.03 9.51
N ARG A 120 3.67 12.53 10.02
CA ARG A 120 2.63 13.37 10.64
C ARG A 120 3.13 14.04 11.91
N GLN A 121 3.83 13.29 12.78
CA GLN A 121 4.42 13.85 13.99
C GLN A 121 5.47 14.92 13.67
N LEU A 122 6.34 14.64 12.69
CA LEU A 122 7.35 15.59 12.22
C LEU A 122 6.69 16.88 11.68
N ALA A 123 5.67 16.74 10.83
CA ALA A 123 4.93 17.87 10.28
C ALA A 123 4.25 18.71 11.38
N ALA A 124 3.68 18.06 12.40
CA ALA A 124 3.05 18.76 13.52
C ALA A 124 4.05 19.60 14.32
N VAL A 125 5.25 19.09 14.55
CA VAL A 125 6.34 19.82 15.23
C VAL A 125 6.84 20.99 14.39
N VAL A 126 7.11 20.76 13.09
CA VAL A 126 7.65 21.78 12.18
C VAL A 126 6.69 22.95 12.00
N LEU A 127 5.38 22.67 12.01
CA LEU A 127 4.33 23.65 11.76
C LEU A 127 3.65 24.13 13.06
N GLN A 128 4.27 23.92 14.21
CA GLN A 128 3.78 24.38 15.49
C GLN A 128 3.63 25.92 15.47
N GLY A 129 2.40 26.41 15.66
CA GLY A 129 2.06 27.84 15.56
C GLY A 129 1.62 28.34 14.17
N GLY A 130 1.54 27.47 13.16
CA GLY A 130 1.01 27.77 11.82
C GLY A 130 -0.34 27.09 11.52
N GLN A 131 -0.66 26.90 10.22
CA GLN A 131 -1.81 26.09 9.76
C GLN A 131 -1.34 24.71 9.24
N PRO A 132 -1.06 23.73 10.13
CA PRO A 132 -0.69 22.37 9.72
C PRO A 132 -1.86 21.56 9.16
N GLY A 133 -3.09 22.02 9.36
CA GLY A 133 -4.34 21.27 9.15
C GLY A 133 -4.39 20.47 7.85
N PRO A 134 -4.22 21.10 6.67
CA PRO A 134 -4.39 20.36 5.42
C PRO A 134 -3.31 19.29 5.20
N LEU A 135 -2.06 19.51 5.66
CA LEU A 135 -0.97 18.54 5.44
C LEU A 135 -1.16 17.33 6.37
N LEU A 136 -1.50 17.59 7.63
CA LEU A 136 -1.81 16.52 8.58
C LEU A 136 -3.02 15.70 8.13
N GLN A 137 -4.03 16.36 7.53
CA GLN A 137 -5.20 15.68 6.99
C GLN A 137 -4.86 14.82 5.77
N SER A 138 -3.99 15.29 4.87
CA SER A 138 -3.50 14.49 3.74
C SER A 138 -2.75 13.24 4.21
N LEU A 139 -1.85 13.39 5.18
CA LEU A 139 -1.13 12.25 5.77
C LEU A 139 -2.10 11.26 6.45
N GLU A 140 -3.10 11.76 7.17
CA GLU A 140 -4.14 10.89 7.76
C GLU A 140 -4.96 10.15 6.70
N SER A 141 -5.27 10.80 5.59
CA SER A 141 -6.01 10.17 4.48
C SER A 141 -5.21 9.00 3.86
N ILE A 142 -3.89 9.15 3.73
CA ILE A 142 -2.99 8.07 3.29
C ILE A 142 -3.07 6.90 4.28
N LYS A 143 -2.96 7.17 5.58
CA LYS A 143 -3.04 6.16 6.64
C LYS A 143 -4.36 5.38 6.57
N GLN A 144 -5.49 6.08 6.45
CA GLN A 144 -6.80 5.43 6.39
C GLN A 144 -6.93 4.50 5.18
N VAL A 145 -6.46 4.93 4.01
CA VAL A 145 -6.43 4.09 2.81
C VAL A 145 -5.56 2.86 3.04
N LEU A 146 -4.39 3.01 3.65
CA LEU A 146 -3.49 1.88 3.92
C LEU A 146 -4.05 0.89 4.95
N VAL A 147 -4.80 1.35 5.96
CA VAL A 147 -5.53 0.47 6.87
C VAL A 147 -6.52 -0.40 6.10
N SER A 148 -7.25 0.18 5.14
CA SER A 148 -8.14 -0.59 4.26
C SER A 148 -7.36 -1.57 3.35
N VAL A 149 -6.16 -1.18 2.87
CA VAL A 149 -5.28 -2.08 2.10
C VAL A 149 -4.85 -3.28 2.95
N VAL A 150 -4.47 -3.09 4.22
CA VAL A 150 -4.12 -4.18 5.14
C VAL A 150 -5.31 -5.13 5.35
N GLN A 151 -6.51 -4.60 5.55
CA GLN A 151 -7.72 -5.42 5.68
C GLN A 151 -7.98 -6.23 4.41
N ARG A 152 -7.87 -5.60 3.23
CA ARG A 152 -8.05 -6.26 1.94
C ARG A 152 -6.97 -7.32 1.67
N ALA A 153 -5.75 -7.13 2.15
CA ALA A 153 -4.68 -8.11 2.00
C ALA A 153 -5.02 -9.40 2.77
N ASN A 154 -5.63 -9.29 3.95
CA ASN A 154 -6.14 -10.45 4.68
C ASN A 154 -7.27 -11.16 3.91
N SER A 155 -8.17 -10.42 3.26
CA SER A 155 -9.21 -11.01 2.40
C SER A 155 -8.61 -11.73 1.18
N ALA A 156 -7.62 -11.14 0.52
CA ALA A 156 -6.90 -11.78 -0.59
C ALA A 156 -6.20 -13.07 -0.14
N ARG A 157 -5.55 -13.03 1.03
CA ARG A 157 -4.90 -14.20 1.64
C ARG A 157 -5.90 -15.33 1.89
N GLN A 158 -7.06 -15.00 2.47
CA GLN A 158 -8.12 -15.97 2.71
C GLN A 158 -8.67 -16.57 1.41
N ALA A 159 -8.84 -15.76 0.36
CA ALA A 159 -9.27 -16.26 -0.96
C ALA A 159 -8.26 -17.25 -1.55
N VAL A 160 -6.96 -16.98 -1.41
CA VAL A 160 -5.89 -17.91 -1.84
C VAL A 160 -5.92 -19.20 -1.02
N GLU A 161 -6.09 -19.12 0.30
CA GLU A 161 -6.16 -20.29 1.18
C GLU A 161 -7.35 -21.20 0.82
N VAL A 162 -8.52 -20.61 0.57
CA VAL A 162 -9.72 -21.35 0.13
C VAL A 162 -9.46 -22.04 -1.21
N ALA A 163 -8.88 -21.33 -2.18
CA ALA A 163 -8.55 -21.88 -3.50
C ALA A 163 -7.60 -23.09 -3.40
N VAL A 164 -6.55 -22.98 -2.56
CA VAL A 164 -5.59 -24.06 -2.32
C VAL A 164 -6.24 -25.24 -1.60
N ALA A 165 -7.09 -24.99 -0.60
CA ALA A 165 -7.79 -26.05 0.12
C ALA A 165 -8.72 -26.85 -0.79
N GLU A 166 -9.47 -26.18 -1.67
CA GLU A 166 -10.36 -26.84 -2.64
C GLU A 166 -9.57 -27.66 -3.67
N ALA A 167 -8.48 -27.11 -4.21
CA ALA A 167 -7.61 -27.87 -5.11
C ALA A 167 -7.04 -29.13 -4.43
N ARG A 168 -6.68 -29.07 -3.14
CA ARG A 168 -6.25 -30.27 -2.38
C ARG A 168 -7.35 -31.31 -2.26
N GLN A 169 -8.60 -30.89 -2.01
CA GLN A 169 -9.73 -31.82 -1.92
C GLN A 169 -10.00 -32.50 -3.26
N LEU A 170 -10.02 -31.74 -4.36
CA LEU A 170 -10.20 -32.28 -5.71
C LEU A 170 -9.08 -33.23 -6.12
N GLY A 171 -7.83 -32.93 -5.73
CA GLY A 171 -6.68 -33.80 -6.00
C GLY A 171 -6.60 -35.06 -5.13
N SER A 172 -7.37 -35.14 -4.04
CA SER A 172 -7.42 -36.32 -3.16
C SER A 172 -8.57 -37.28 -3.50
N GLY A 173 -9.54 -36.83 -4.31
CA GLY A 173 -10.68 -37.62 -4.77
C GLY A 173 -10.49 -38.29 -6.13
N ASN A 174 -9.34 -38.09 -6.78
CA ASN A 174 -8.89 -38.71 -8.03
C ASN A 174 -7.63 -39.54 -7.77
#